data_AF-A0A3M2QST9-F1
#
_entry.id   AF-A0A3M2QST9-F1
#
_cell.length_a   1.000
_cell.length_b   1.000
_cell.length_c   1.000
_cell.angle_alpha   90.00
_cell.angle_beta   90.00
_cell.angle_gamma   90.00
#
_symmetry.space_group_name_H-M   'P 1'
#
loop_
_entity.id
_entity.type
_entity.pdbx_description
1 polymer ?
#
loop_
_entity_poly.entity_id
_entity_poly.type
_entity_poly.pdbx_seq_one_letter_code
_entity_poly.pdbx_strand_id
1 'polypeptide(L)'
;MLQGLITQGQQHTMSHIGLAESSTLLQSLKDEGLIGARSWSLDSGSQSFAAPRNGSLVLGGYDASRLDGGWITFPIPESNLVRKRSCPLQVSITEMSFTVHVGRDGAKTKAPVKRDNPLVACIEPYDNHFRFPSAYLAEIKELLGNEEHIAAPSEYTGLYSIEPGLVYNASMNRGVSISLTIASGSSELTVEVPSHELGAFVLPKTQTL
;
A
#
# COMPACT_ATOMS: atom_id res chain seq x y z
N MET A 1 19.22 -14.93 -13.97
CA MET A 1 18.24 -14.80 -12.86
C MET A 1 18.37 -13.40 -12.30
N LEU A 2 17.35 -12.56 -12.47
CA LEU A 2 17.28 -11.28 -11.76
C LEU A 2 16.73 -11.59 -10.36
N GLN A 3 17.60 -11.65 -9.35
CA GLN A 3 17.16 -11.72 -7.97
C GLN A 3 16.62 -10.33 -7.60
N GLY A 4 15.31 -10.24 -7.35
CA GLY A 4 14.70 -9.06 -6.74
C GLY A 4 15.14 -8.99 -5.28
N LEU A 5 16.34 -8.47 -5.02
CA LEU A 5 16.83 -8.26 -3.67
C LEU A 5 16.21 -6.96 -3.15
N ILE A 6 15.52 -7.04 -2.01
CA ILE A 6 15.14 -5.85 -1.25
C ILE A 6 16.45 -5.30 -0.67
N THR A 7 16.95 -4.21 -1.25
CA THR A 7 18.25 -3.61 -0.88
C THR A 7 18.09 -2.43 0.08
N GLN A 8 16.86 -2.11 0.50
CA GLN A 8 16.52 -0.80 1.10
C GLN A 8 15.43 -0.95 2.18
N GLY A 9 15.59 -0.23 3.30
CA GLY A 9 14.81 -0.38 4.54
C GLY A 9 15.66 -0.09 5.79
N GLN A 10 15.06 0.39 6.88
CA GLN A 10 15.80 0.95 8.02
C GLN A 10 16.21 -0.03 9.12
N GLN A 11 15.71 -1.26 9.06
CA GLN A 11 15.93 -2.30 10.07
C GLN A 11 16.19 -3.63 9.35
N HIS A 12 17.25 -3.68 8.54
CA HIS A 12 17.73 -4.92 7.91
C HIS A 12 18.48 -5.80 8.92
N THR A 13 17.80 -6.24 9.97
CA THR A 13 18.23 -7.40 10.77
C THR A 13 17.35 -8.63 10.49
N MET A 14 16.40 -8.54 9.56
CA MET A 14 15.41 -9.59 9.30
C MET A 14 15.61 -10.24 7.93
N SER A 15 15.66 -11.57 7.93
CA SER A 15 15.59 -12.38 6.71
C SER A 15 14.32 -12.06 5.93
N HIS A 16 14.41 -12.06 4.61
CA HIS A 16 13.28 -11.85 3.71
C HIS A 16 12.72 -13.20 3.26
N ILE A 17 11.39 -13.30 3.16
CA ILE A 17 10.72 -14.45 2.59
C ILE A 17 10.15 -14.05 1.22
N GLY A 18 10.70 -14.61 0.15
CA GLY A 18 10.17 -14.41 -1.19
C GLY A 18 8.91 -15.24 -1.41
N LEU A 19 7.77 -14.57 -1.58
CA LEU A 19 6.45 -15.20 -1.79
C LEU A 19 5.86 -14.95 -3.19
N ALA A 20 6.68 -14.45 -4.12
CA ALA A 20 6.28 -14.27 -5.52
C ALA A 20 6.04 -15.60 -6.26
N GLU A 21 5.66 -15.51 -7.53
CA GLU A 21 5.29 -16.64 -8.40
C GLU A 21 6.32 -17.79 -8.46
N SER A 22 7.59 -17.47 -8.29
CA SER A 22 8.74 -18.40 -8.29
C SER A 22 9.29 -18.69 -6.88
N SER A 23 8.46 -18.56 -5.85
CA SER A 23 8.84 -18.85 -4.46
C SER A 23 9.28 -20.30 -4.28
N THR A 24 10.55 -20.49 -3.90
CA THR A 24 11.10 -21.81 -3.54
C THR A 24 10.47 -22.34 -2.26
N LEU A 25 10.17 -21.47 -1.29
CA LEU A 25 9.49 -21.86 -0.05
C LEU A 25 8.12 -22.46 -0.33
N LEU A 26 7.27 -21.77 -1.10
CA LEU A 26 5.93 -22.26 -1.40
C LEU A 26 5.99 -23.55 -2.23
N GLN A 27 6.98 -23.67 -3.12
CA GLN A 27 7.19 -24.90 -3.88
C GLN A 27 7.55 -26.07 -2.96
N SER A 28 8.55 -25.92 -2.09
CA SER A 28 8.98 -26.98 -1.15
C SER A 28 7.85 -27.42 -0.21
N LEU A 29 7.11 -26.46 0.37
CA LEU A 29 5.97 -26.78 1.24
C LEU A 29 4.87 -27.56 0.49
N LYS A 30 4.66 -27.26 -0.79
CA LYS A 30 3.69 -27.95 -1.62
C LYS A 30 4.17 -29.37 -1.97
N ASP A 31 5.45 -29.53 -2.29
CA ASP A 31 6.06 -30.82 -2.62
C ASP A 31 6.06 -31.78 -1.42
N GLU A 32 6.24 -31.25 -0.21
CA GLU A 32 6.12 -32.01 1.05
C GLU A 32 4.68 -32.27 1.50
N GLY A 33 3.68 -31.74 0.78
CA GLY A 33 2.26 -31.92 1.11
C GLY A 33 1.78 -31.14 2.34
N LEU A 34 2.54 -30.15 2.80
CA LEU A 34 2.19 -29.32 3.98
C LEU A 34 1.17 -28.22 3.66
N ILE A 35 1.06 -27.83 2.38
CA ILE A 35 0.08 -26.84 1.91
C ILE A 35 -0.76 -27.34 0.74
N GLY A 36 -2.03 -26.89 0.70
CA GLY A 36 -2.99 -27.29 -0.32
C GLY A 36 -2.70 -26.74 -1.72
N ALA A 37 -2.04 -25.58 -1.80
CA ALA A 37 -1.73 -24.90 -3.07
C ALA A 37 -0.44 -24.07 -2.96
N ARG A 38 0.18 -23.72 -4.09
CA ARG A 38 1.34 -22.81 -4.13
C ARG A 38 0.86 -21.35 -4.09
N SER A 39 0.14 -21.01 -3.02
CA SER A 39 -0.50 -19.71 -2.81
C SER A 39 -0.27 -19.21 -1.39
N TRP A 40 -0.60 -17.95 -1.15
CA TRP A 40 -0.62 -17.35 0.17
C TRP A 40 -1.66 -16.23 0.21
N SER A 41 -2.10 -15.87 1.41
CA SER A 41 -2.90 -14.68 1.66
C SER A 41 -2.29 -13.90 2.81
N LEU A 42 -2.42 -12.57 2.75
CA LEU A 42 -1.98 -11.69 3.81
C LEU A 42 -3.10 -10.76 4.23
N ASP A 43 -3.39 -10.80 5.52
CA ASP A 43 -4.00 -9.70 6.25
C ASP A 43 -2.84 -8.96 6.94
N SER A 44 -2.52 -7.74 6.51
CA SER A 44 -1.36 -7.00 7.04
C SER A 44 -1.52 -6.59 8.51
N GLY A 45 -2.74 -6.64 9.05
CA GLY A 45 -3.03 -5.99 10.33
C GLY A 45 -2.96 -4.47 10.19
N SER A 46 -2.79 -3.79 11.33
CA SER A 46 -2.56 -2.36 11.43
C SER A 46 -1.61 -2.06 12.57
N GLN A 47 -0.61 -1.23 12.29
CA GLN A 47 0.27 -0.63 13.31
C GLN A 47 -0.21 0.75 13.76
N SER A 48 -1.40 1.17 13.33
CA SER A 48 -2.02 2.42 13.76
C SER A 48 -2.10 2.49 15.28
N PHE A 49 -1.68 3.61 15.86
CA PHE A 49 -1.91 3.87 17.28
C PHE A 49 -3.40 3.99 17.63
N ALA A 50 -4.22 4.48 16.69
CA ALA A 50 -5.64 4.69 16.89
C ALA A 50 -6.47 3.40 16.76
N ALA A 51 -5.99 2.44 15.98
CA ALA A 51 -6.71 1.19 15.69
C ALA A 51 -5.74 0.01 15.43
N PRO A 52 -4.90 -0.39 16.41
CA PRO A 52 -3.92 -1.44 16.20
C PRO A 52 -4.62 -2.80 16.01
N ARG A 53 -4.11 -3.62 15.09
CA ARG A 53 -4.70 -4.92 14.78
C ARG A 53 -3.64 -5.92 14.33
N ASN A 54 -3.71 -7.14 14.86
CA ASN A 54 -2.85 -8.23 14.39
C ASN A 54 -3.24 -8.68 12.98
N GLY A 55 -2.23 -8.84 12.14
CA GLY A 55 -2.34 -9.46 10.82
C GLY A 55 -2.21 -10.98 10.87
N SER A 56 -2.29 -11.60 9.69
CA SER A 56 -2.05 -13.03 9.49
C SER A 56 -1.46 -13.29 8.10
N LEU A 57 -0.51 -14.23 8.04
CA LEU A 57 0.00 -14.82 6.81
C LEU A 57 -0.46 -16.28 6.76
N VAL A 58 -1.22 -16.64 5.73
CA VAL A 58 -1.65 -18.01 5.48
C VAL A 58 -0.93 -18.53 4.25
N LEU A 59 -0.33 -19.72 4.34
CA LEU A 59 0.31 -20.39 3.22
C LEU A 59 -0.62 -21.53 2.75
N GLY A 60 -0.82 -21.64 1.43
CA GLY A 60 -1.64 -22.70 0.84
C GLY A 60 -3.12 -22.39 0.67
N GLY A 61 -3.57 -21.19 1.00
CA GLY A 61 -4.97 -20.81 0.98
C GLY A 61 -5.19 -19.43 1.59
N TYR A 62 -6.34 -19.27 2.25
CA TYR A 62 -6.72 -18.04 2.93
C TYR A 62 -7.53 -18.36 4.20
N ASP A 63 -7.62 -17.39 5.10
CA ASP A 63 -8.50 -17.45 6.27
C ASP A 63 -9.87 -16.84 5.95
N ALA A 64 -10.90 -17.67 5.82
CA ALA A 64 -12.25 -17.23 5.48
C ALA A 64 -12.88 -16.33 6.55
N SER A 65 -12.40 -16.39 7.81
CA SER A 65 -12.90 -15.53 8.88
C SER A 65 -12.44 -14.07 8.77
N ARG A 66 -11.49 -13.80 7.86
CA ARG A 66 -10.94 -12.46 7.60
C ARG A 66 -11.60 -11.73 6.43
N LEU A 67 -12.63 -12.33 5.84
CA LEU A 67 -13.30 -11.79 4.67
C LEU A 67 -14.71 -11.35 5.04
N ASP A 68 -15.07 -10.16 4.59
CA ASP A 68 -16.45 -9.71 4.57
C ASP A 68 -16.89 -9.63 3.09
N GLY A 69 -17.67 -10.61 2.65
CA GLY A 69 -18.20 -10.68 1.28
C GLY A 69 -17.42 -11.59 0.33
N GLY A 70 -17.59 -11.31 -0.98
CA GLY A 70 -17.08 -12.13 -2.07
C GLY A 70 -15.65 -11.82 -2.48
N TRP A 71 -15.14 -12.59 -3.45
CA TRP A 71 -13.80 -12.42 -4.00
C TRP A 71 -13.84 -11.67 -5.33
N ILE A 72 -12.85 -10.79 -5.52
CA ILE A 72 -12.55 -10.20 -6.82
C ILE A 72 -11.13 -10.59 -7.19
N THR A 73 -10.96 -11.12 -8.38
CA THR A 73 -9.68 -11.62 -8.86
C THR A 73 -9.10 -10.68 -9.90
N PHE A 74 -7.85 -10.29 -9.69
CA PHE A 74 -7.07 -9.51 -10.63
C PHE A 74 -5.98 -10.40 -11.22
N PRO A 75 -5.91 -10.57 -12.54
CA PRO A 75 -4.85 -11.36 -13.16
C PRO A 75 -3.51 -10.62 -13.01
N ILE A 76 -2.50 -11.33 -12.52
CA ILE A 76 -1.12 -10.85 -12.52
C ILE A 76 -0.58 -11.00 -13.95
N PRO A 77 -0.12 -9.91 -14.61
CA PRO A 77 0.43 -10.00 -15.96
C PRO A 77 1.71 -10.85 -16.03
N GLU A 78 1.92 -11.56 -17.14
CA GLU A 78 3.13 -12.38 -17.36
C GLU A 78 4.43 -11.57 -17.26
N SER A 79 4.39 -10.30 -17.70
CA SER A 79 5.50 -9.36 -17.50
C SER A 79 5.42 -8.76 -16.11
N ASN A 80 6.32 -9.18 -15.22
CA ASN A 80 6.48 -8.59 -13.88
C ASN A 80 7.32 -7.29 -13.89
N LEU A 81 7.47 -6.62 -15.02
CA LEU A 81 8.28 -5.40 -15.13
C LEU A 81 7.41 -4.15 -15.24
N VAL A 82 7.48 -3.30 -14.21
CA VAL A 82 6.87 -1.97 -14.20
C VAL A 82 7.98 -0.94 -14.24
N ARG A 83 8.08 -0.17 -15.33
CA ARG A 83 9.13 0.86 -15.52
C ARG A 83 10.56 0.34 -15.26
N LYS A 84 10.86 -0.89 -15.71
CA LYS A 84 12.14 -1.60 -15.50
C LYS A 84 12.40 -2.10 -14.08
N ARG A 85 11.42 -2.03 -13.17
CA ARG A 85 11.48 -2.61 -11.82
C ARG A 85 10.65 -3.90 -11.76
N SER A 86 11.12 -4.90 -11.01
CA SER A 86 10.35 -6.12 -10.76
C SER A 86 9.15 -5.83 -9.85
N CYS A 87 8.00 -6.37 -10.22
CA CYS A 87 6.69 -6.16 -9.64
C CYS A 87 5.87 -7.46 -9.80
N PRO A 88 6.19 -8.50 -9.02
CA PRO A 88 5.55 -9.82 -9.17
C PRO A 88 4.08 -9.86 -8.72
N LEU A 89 3.60 -8.83 -8.02
CA LEU A 89 2.20 -8.68 -7.61
C LEU A 89 1.62 -7.44 -8.28
N GLN A 90 1.72 -7.40 -9.61
CA GLN A 90 1.27 -6.29 -10.43
C GLN A 90 -0.24 -6.31 -10.59
N VAL A 91 -0.85 -5.12 -10.51
CA VAL A 91 -2.28 -4.90 -10.76
C VAL A 91 -2.49 -3.69 -11.68
N SER A 92 -3.62 -3.70 -12.39
CA SER A 92 -4.07 -2.59 -13.22
C SER A 92 -5.20 -1.84 -12.51
N ILE A 93 -5.09 -0.51 -12.43
CA ILE A 93 -6.06 0.40 -11.84
C ILE A 93 -6.66 1.23 -12.97
N THR A 94 -7.96 1.14 -13.18
CA THR A 94 -8.66 1.90 -14.25
C THR A 94 -9.15 3.25 -13.77
N GLU A 95 -9.45 3.39 -12.48
CA GLU A 95 -9.97 4.62 -11.90
C GLU A 95 -9.42 4.83 -10.48
N MET A 96 -9.18 6.08 -10.11
CA MET A 96 -8.72 6.41 -8.77
C MET A 96 -9.34 7.72 -8.35
N SER A 97 -9.89 7.79 -7.14
CA SER A 97 -10.55 8.97 -6.61
C SER A 97 -9.99 9.36 -5.24
N PHE A 98 -10.12 10.64 -4.90
CA PHE A 98 -9.55 11.18 -3.66
C PHE A 98 -10.61 11.98 -2.91
N THR A 99 -10.87 11.60 -1.66
CA THR A 99 -11.80 12.30 -0.78
C THR A 99 -11.04 12.86 0.42
N VAL A 100 -10.84 14.18 0.46
CA VAL A 100 -10.03 14.79 1.53
C VAL A 100 -10.95 15.43 2.57
N HIS A 101 -10.93 14.92 3.81
CA HIS A 101 -11.73 15.43 4.92
C HIS A 101 -10.98 16.51 5.72
N VAL A 102 -11.03 17.76 5.24
CA VAL A 102 -10.29 18.88 5.84
C VAL A 102 -11.04 19.45 7.06
N GLY A 103 -10.67 19.02 8.26
CA GLY A 103 -11.16 19.57 9.54
C GLY A 103 -12.48 18.97 10.02
N ARG A 104 -13.06 19.49 11.11
CA ARG A 104 -14.33 19.00 11.69
C ARG A 104 -15.58 19.36 10.87
N ASP A 105 -15.53 20.43 10.06
CA ASP A 105 -16.73 21.07 9.49
C ASP A 105 -16.75 21.18 7.96
N GLY A 106 -15.89 20.47 7.21
CA GLY A 106 -15.95 20.53 5.74
C GLY A 106 -15.11 19.51 4.98
N ALA A 107 -15.76 18.48 4.45
CA ALA A 107 -15.13 17.59 3.47
C ALA A 107 -14.89 18.33 2.15
N LYS A 108 -13.65 18.28 1.64
CA LYS A 108 -13.31 18.71 0.28
C LYS A 108 -13.11 17.47 -0.58
N THR A 109 -14.09 17.17 -1.42
CA THR A 109 -14.01 16.06 -2.36
C THR A 109 -13.45 16.56 -3.70
N LYS A 110 -12.45 15.88 -4.27
CA LYS A 110 -12.13 16.02 -5.70
C LYS A 110 -12.71 14.82 -6.42
N ALA A 111 -13.27 15.06 -7.60
CA ALA A 111 -13.79 14.00 -8.44
C ALA A 111 -12.71 12.95 -8.76
N PRO A 112 -13.10 11.72 -9.13
CA PRO A 112 -12.17 10.70 -9.59
C PRO A 112 -11.23 11.24 -10.66
N VAL A 113 -9.94 10.99 -10.46
CA VAL A 113 -8.91 11.25 -11.46
C VAL A 113 -8.99 10.11 -12.47
N LYS A 114 -9.97 10.22 -13.35
CA LYS A 114 -10.10 9.34 -14.50
C LYS A 114 -9.07 9.75 -15.52
N ARG A 115 -8.04 8.93 -15.71
CA ARG A 115 -7.06 9.11 -16.78
C ARG A 115 -7.37 8.12 -17.89
N ASP A 116 -7.14 8.54 -19.12
CA ASP A 116 -7.43 7.76 -20.32
C ASP A 116 -6.60 6.47 -20.44
N ASN A 117 -5.61 6.29 -19.56
CA ASN A 117 -4.76 5.10 -19.50
C ASN A 117 -4.82 4.47 -18.10
N PRO A 118 -5.05 3.13 -18.00
CA PRO A 118 -4.94 2.41 -16.74
C PRO A 118 -3.57 2.61 -16.10
N LEU A 119 -3.55 2.88 -14.80
CA LEU A 119 -2.33 2.88 -14.02
C LEU A 119 -1.92 1.45 -13.72
N VAL A 120 -0.62 1.19 -13.81
CA VAL A 120 -0.03 -0.07 -13.35
C VAL A 120 0.57 0.17 -11.96
N ALA A 121 0.16 -0.65 -11.00
CA ALA A 121 0.61 -0.57 -9.61
C ALA A 121 1.20 -1.90 -9.14
N CYS A 122 2.02 -1.82 -8.09
CA CYS A 122 2.66 -2.97 -7.46
C CYS A 122 2.13 -3.11 -6.03
N ILE A 123 1.66 -4.30 -5.68
CA ILE A 123 1.39 -4.65 -4.29
C ILE A 123 2.73 -5.04 -3.66
N GLU A 124 3.18 -4.27 -2.66
CA GLU A 124 4.46 -4.49 -1.97
C GLU A 124 4.25 -4.63 -0.47
N PRO A 125 4.03 -5.85 0.04
CA PRO A 125 3.73 -6.07 1.45
C PRO A 125 4.81 -5.65 2.45
N TYR A 126 6.03 -5.44 1.97
CA TYR A 126 7.16 -5.01 2.79
C TYR A 126 7.28 -3.48 2.87
N ASP A 127 6.48 -2.75 2.08
CA ASP A 127 6.51 -1.30 2.02
C ASP A 127 5.43 -0.71 2.92
N ASN A 128 5.83 0.21 3.79
CA ASN A 128 4.93 0.86 4.73
C ASN A 128 4.31 2.16 4.18
N HIS A 129 4.58 2.52 2.92
CA HIS A 129 4.10 3.77 2.35
C HIS A 129 3.32 3.57 1.05
N PHE A 130 2.22 4.31 0.91
CA PHE A 130 1.56 4.47 -0.37
C PHE A 130 2.37 5.39 -1.29
N ARG A 131 2.75 4.87 -2.46
CA ARG A 131 3.47 5.63 -3.49
C ARG A 131 2.57 5.93 -4.67
N PHE A 132 2.48 7.21 -5.03
CA PHE A 132 1.70 7.68 -6.17
C PHE A 132 2.61 8.32 -7.23
N PRO A 133 2.21 8.29 -8.52
CA PRO A 133 2.88 9.11 -9.52
C PRO A 133 2.81 10.60 -9.15
N SER A 134 3.84 11.37 -9.53
CA SER A 134 4.01 12.77 -9.14
C SER A 134 2.79 13.67 -9.42
N ALA A 135 2.07 13.41 -10.51
CA ALA A 135 0.87 14.17 -10.86
C ALA A 135 -0.25 13.98 -9.82
N TYR A 136 -0.45 12.77 -9.32
CA TYR A 136 -1.42 12.49 -8.26
C TYR A 136 -0.99 13.09 -6.93
N LEU A 137 0.30 13.04 -6.60
CA LEU A 137 0.82 13.71 -5.41
C LEU A 137 0.59 15.22 -5.45
N ALA A 138 0.77 15.85 -6.62
CA ALA A 138 0.50 17.28 -6.79
C ALA A 138 -0.98 17.62 -6.57
N GLU A 139 -1.89 16.79 -7.09
CA GLU A 139 -3.33 16.99 -6.89
C GLU A 139 -3.76 16.78 -5.43
N ILE A 140 -3.18 15.79 -4.73
CA ILE A 140 -3.42 15.58 -3.29
C ILE A 140 -2.91 16.80 -2.49
N LYS A 141 -1.73 17.33 -2.83
CA LYS A 141 -1.19 18.56 -2.20
C LYS A 141 -2.12 19.75 -2.39
N GLU A 142 -2.64 19.94 -3.60
CA GLU A 142 -3.59 20.99 -3.93
C GLU A 142 -4.86 20.87 -3.06
N LEU A 143 -5.41 19.67 -2.94
CA LEU A 143 -6.61 19.42 -2.12
C LEU A 143 -6.41 19.71 -0.64
N LEU A 144 -5.21 19.45 -0.14
CA LEU A 144 -4.81 19.74 1.22
C LEU A 144 -4.53 21.24 1.46
N GLY A 145 -4.66 22.07 0.43
CA GLY A 145 -4.50 23.52 0.50
C GLY A 145 -3.07 24.02 0.29
N ASN A 146 -2.21 23.22 -0.36
CA ASN A 146 -0.79 23.51 -0.60
C ASN A 146 0.04 23.82 0.67
N GLU A 147 -0.50 23.57 1.86
CA GLU A 147 0.25 23.72 3.10
C GLU A 147 1.25 22.57 3.26
N GLU A 148 2.35 22.85 3.96
CA GLU A 148 3.58 22.05 4.18
C GLU A 148 3.37 20.71 4.92
N HIS A 149 2.24 20.05 4.71
CA HIS A 149 1.77 18.93 5.54
C HIS A 149 2.11 17.55 5.00
N ILE A 150 2.62 17.48 3.77
CA ILE A 150 3.41 16.33 3.34
C ILE A 150 4.83 16.63 3.76
N ALA A 151 5.24 16.10 4.93
CA ALA A 151 6.55 16.39 5.46
C ALA A 151 7.63 15.95 4.45
N ALA A 152 8.64 16.79 4.28
CA ALA A 152 9.69 16.52 3.31
C ALA A 152 10.49 15.29 3.76
N PRO A 153 11.03 14.47 2.84
CA PRO A 153 11.83 13.28 3.19
C PRO A 153 13.00 13.61 4.13
N SER A 154 13.51 14.84 4.08
CA SER A 154 14.58 15.37 4.92
C SER A 154 14.15 15.79 6.34
N GLU A 155 12.86 15.93 6.61
CA GLU A 155 12.36 16.37 7.93
C GLU A 155 12.34 15.22 8.94
N TYR A 156 12.49 13.98 8.48
CA TYR A 156 12.51 12.79 9.30
C TYR A 156 13.94 12.44 9.75
N THR A 157 14.28 12.75 11.00
CA THR A 157 15.51 12.25 11.61
C THR A 157 15.33 10.79 11.99
N GLY A 158 16.09 9.90 11.35
CA GLY A 158 16.02 8.47 11.64
C GLY A 158 14.99 7.69 10.82
N LEU A 159 14.44 8.28 9.73
CA LEU A 159 13.64 7.61 8.69
C LEU A 159 14.30 7.76 7.30
N TYR A 160 15.14 6.79 6.93
CA TYR A 160 15.75 6.64 5.62
C TYR A 160 14.75 5.98 4.68
N SER A 161 14.04 6.81 3.92
CA SER A 161 13.15 6.40 2.84
C SER A 161 13.77 6.83 1.51
N ILE A 162 14.12 5.87 0.66
CA ILE A 162 14.74 6.14 -0.65
C ILE A 162 13.70 6.60 -1.67
N GLU A 163 12.42 6.26 -1.43
CA GLU A 163 11.30 6.66 -2.27
C GLU A 163 10.17 7.16 -1.37
N PRO A 164 10.00 8.49 -1.24
CA PRO A 164 9.02 9.04 -0.32
C PRO A 164 7.61 8.73 -0.80
N GLY A 165 6.84 8.01 0.02
CA GLY A 165 5.39 7.89 -0.17
C GLY A 165 4.64 9.04 0.50
N LEU A 166 3.33 8.87 0.65
CA LEU A 166 2.52 9.81 1.43
C LEU A 166 2.89 9.71 2.92
N VAL A 167 3.19 10.86 3.52
CA VAL A 167 3.47 10.99 4.94
C VAL A 167 2.77 12.24 5.44
N TYR A 168 2.18 12.16 6.62
CA TYR A 168 1.39 13.23 7.22
C TYR A 168 1.97 13.66 8.56
N ASN A 169 1.80 14.93 8.90
CA ASN A 169 2.06 15.41 10.24
C ASN A 169 0.93 14.97 11.19
N ALA A 170 1.26 14.21 12.22
CA ALA A 170 0.30 13.69 13.20
C ALA A 170 -0.40 14.78 14.02
N SER A 171 0.15 16.00 14.08
CA SER A 171 -0.48 17.14 14.75
C SER A 171 -1.65 17.74 13.96
N MET A 172 -1.94 17.23 12.76
CA MET A 172 -3.08 17.66 11.96
C MET A 172 -4.39 17.10 12.55
N ASN A 173 -5.25 18.00 13.05
CA ASN A 173 -6.65 17.66 13.37
C ASN A 173 -7.51 17.60 12.08
N ARG A 174 -7.06 16.82 11.08
CA ARG A 174 -7.70 16.66 9.76
C ARG A 174 -7.62 15.20 9.32
N GLY A 175 -8.68 14.69 8.70
CA GLY A 175 -8.72 13.34 8.15
C GLY A 175 -8.45 13.35 6.65
N VAL A 176 -7.62 12.45 6.15
CA VAL A 176 -7.55 12.16 4.71
C VAL A 176 -8.03 10.74 4.51
N SER A 177 -8.96 10.47 3.59
CA SER A 177 -9.21 9.11 3.13
C SER A 177 -8.98 9.03 1.62
N ILE A 178 -8.64 7.85 1.12
CA ILE A 178 -8.46 7.64 -0.32
C ILE A 178 -9.36 6.50 -0.74
N SER A 179 -10.19 6.73 -1.74
CA SER A 179 -11.05 5.71 -2.35
C SER A 179 -10.45 5.26 -3.68
N LEU A 180 -9.84 4.07 -3.68
CA LEU A 180 -9.22 3.49 -4.87
C LEU A 180 -10.20 2.52 -5.53
N THR A 181 -10.40 2.67 -6.85
CA THR A 181 -11.27 1.80 -7.63
C THR A 181 -10.43 0.95 -8.58
N ILE A 182 -10.14 -0.27 -8.16
CA ILE A 182 -9.35 -1.21 -8.95
C ILE A 182 -10.31 -1.99 -9.83
N ALA A 183 -10.18 -1.88 -11.16
CA ALA A 183 -10.97 -2.69 -12.07
C ALA A 183 -10.08 -3.60 -12.95
N SER A 184 -10.61 -4.78 -13.24
CA SER A 184 -10.04 -5.74 -14.18
C SER A 184 -11.15 -6.34 -15.02
N GLY A 185 -11.14 -6.01 -16.32
CA GLY A 185 -12.22 -6.38 -17.23
C GLY A 185 -13.55 -5.78 -16.78
N SER A 186 -14.53 -6.63 -16.47
CA SER A 186 -15.86 -6.23 -15.98
C SER A 186 -15.99 -6.22 -14.45
N SER A 187 -14.91 -6.53 -13.71
CA SER A 187 -14.92 -6.54 -12.24
C SER A 187 -14.34 -5.25 -11.69
N GLU A 188 -14.94 -4.72 -10.62
CA GLU A 188 -14.53 -3.49 -9.97
C GLU A 188 -14.55 -3.65 -8.44
N LEU A 189 -13.48 -3.24 -7.78
CA LEU A 189 -13.34 -3.18 -6.33
C LEU A 189 -13.05 -1.74 -5.93
N THR A 190 -13.91 -1.15 -5.10
CA THR A 190 -13.64 0.14 -4.45
C THR A 190 -13.21 -0.10 -3.01
N VAL A 191 -12.01 0.37 -2.65
CA VAL A 191 -11.44 0.30 -1.30
C VAL A 191 -11.26 1.71 -0.77
N GLU A 192 -11.79 1.98 0.44
CA GLU A 192 -11.46 3.19 1.19
C GLU A 192 -10.30 2.91 2.15
N VAL A 193 -9.21 3.67 2.01
CA VAL A 193 -8.09 3.66 2.94
C VAL A 193 -8.24 4.85 3.88
N PRO A 194 -8.49 4.62 5.18
CA PRO A 194 -8.72 5.69 6.14
C PRO A 194 -7.41 6.37 6.54
N SER A 195 -7.51 7.55 7.16
CA SER A 195 -6.35 8.40 7.49
C SER A 195 -5.29 7.70 8.32
N HIS A 196 -5.73 6.80 9.20
CA HIS A 196 -4.86 6.07 10.10
C HIS A 196 -4.09 4.93 9.42
N GLU A 197 -4.39 4.62 8.17
CA GLU A 197 -3.70 3.63 7.34
C GLU A 197 -2.91 4.27 6.17
N LEU A 198 -3.10 5.56 5.90
CA LEU A 198 -2.53 6.25 4.73
C LEU A 198 -1.09 6.74 4.90
N GLY A 199 -0.55 6.77 6.12
CA GLY A 199 0.82 7.23 6.32
C GLY A 199 1.40 6.82 7.66
N ALA A 200 2.74 6.86 7.73
CA ALA A 200 3.46 6.88 8.98
C ALA A 200 3.20 8.22 9.68
N PHE A 201 2.63 8.18 10.89
CA PHE A 201 2.51 9.36 11.72
C PHE A 201 3.88 9.72 12.29
N VAL A 202 4.35 10.93 12.00
CA VAL A 202 5.58 11.45 12.62
C VAL A 202 5.20 12.38 13.76
N LEU A 203 5.65 12.04 14.96
CA LEU A 203 5.51 12.89 16.12
C LEU A 203 6.41 14.12 15.96
N PRO A 204 5.94 15.34 16.30
CA PRO A 204 6.77 16.52 16.24
C PRO A 204 7.99 16.37 17.18
N LYS A 205 9.16 16.88 16.74
CA LYS A 205 10.45 16.81 17.45
C LYS A 205 10.43 17.28 18.90
N THR A 206 9.39 17.98 19.33
CA THR A 206 9.23 18.56 20.68
C THR A 206 8.44 17.69 21.67
N GLN A 207 8.02 16.48 21.31
CA GLN A 207 7.46 15.51 22.27
C GLN A 207 8.33 14.26 22.34
N THR A 208 9.46 14.39 23.03
CA THR A 208 10.12 13.26 23.68
C THR A 208 9.46 13.10 25.06
N LEU A 209 8.95 11.90 25.34
CA LEU A 209 8.62 11.49 26.71
C LEU A 209 9.91 11.34 27.54
#